data_AF-U3C451-F1
#
_entry.id   AF-U3C451-F1
#
_cell.length_a   1.000
_cell.length_b   1.000
_cell.length_c   1.000
_cell.angle_alpha   90.00
_cell.angle_beta   90.00
_cell.angle_gamma   90.00
#
_symmetry.space_group_name_H-M   'P 1'
#
loop_
_entity.id
_entity.type
_entity.pdbx_description
1 polymer ?
#
loop_
_entity_poly.entity_id
_entity_poly.type
_entity_poly.pdbx_seq_one_letter_code
_entity_poly.pdbx_strand_id
1 'polypeptide(L)'
;MKHFLTKSLLSGLVIMGVTIPAQASDPMLGMLPVHTPELSPGKVVRRSLNQVVSPPVFIVGDDPLSHRWLEAKRDYLVRIHAMGMVVNVRDKAGWHRLQRYGLPLYPVPGHDFAKAFELNHYPVLLEQHDIKQ
;
A
#
# COMPACT_ATOMS: atom_id res chain seq x y z
N MET A 1 52.53 16.74 -9.37
CA MET A 1 52.64 16.52 -10.83
C MET A 1 53.28 15.17 -11.10
N LYS A 2 52.80 14.46 -12.13
CA LYS A 2 53.24 13.14 -12.68
C LYS A 2 52.46 11.93 -12.10
N HIS A 3 51.31 11.59 -12.71
CA HIS A 3 51.07 10.55 -13.75
C HIS A 3 50.78 9.16 -13.12
N PHE A 4 49.53 8.70 -13.04
CA PHE A 4 48.74 7.93 -14.04
C PHE A 4 49.06 6.41 -14.09
N LEU A 5 48.06 5.63 -13.65
CA LEU A 5 47.65 4.25 -13.98
C LEU A 5 48.59 3.05 -13.80
N THR A 6 48.10 2.08 -13.01
CA THR A 6 48.09 0.66 -13.41
C THR A 6 46.84 -0.03 -12.86
N LYS A 7 46.01 -0.56 -13.76
CA LYS A 7 45.00 -1.57 -13.46
C LYS A 7 45.71 -2.86 -13.06
N SER A 8 45.25 -3.53 -12.00
CA SER A 8 45.49 -4.97 -11.83
C SER A 8 44.25 -5.64 -11.25
N LEU A 9 43.90 -6.78 -11.86
CA LEU A 9 42.80 -7.68 -11.58
C LEU A 9 43.01 -8.47 -10.27
N LEU A 10 41.94 -9.17 -9.86
CA LEU A 10 41.82 -10.18 -8.79
C LEU A 10 41.80 -9.58 -7.37
N SER A 11 40.87 -9.91 -6.49
CA SER A 11 40.29 -11.23 -6.23
C SER A 11 38.88 -11.10 -5.67
N GLY A 12 37.95 -11.90 -6.20
CA GLY A 12 36.73 -12.23 -5.49
C GLY A 12 37.08 -13.00 -4.22
N LEU A 13 36.54 -12.58 -3.09
CA LEU A 13 36.51 -13.40 -1.88
C LEU A 13 35.05 -13.78 -1.63
N VAL A 14 34.71 -14.98 -2.12
CA VAL A 14 33.49 -15.69 -1.77
C VAL A 14 33.65 -16.14 -0.33
N ILE A 15 32.92 -15.52 0.60
CA ILE A 15 32.78 -16.05 1.96
C ILE A 15 31.81 -17.23 1.87
N MET A 16 32.33 -18.43 2.12
CA MET A 16 31.55 -19.67 2.24
C MET A 16 30.40 -19.48 3.25
N GLY A 17 29.16 -19.77 2.82
CA GLY A 17 28.14 -20.31 3.71
C GLY A 17 26.94 -19.43 4.08
N VAL A 18 26.73 -18.27 3.46
CA VAL A 18 25.40 -17.62 3.49
C VAL A 18 24.89 -17.50 2.06
N THR A 19 24.21 -18.54 1.60
CA THR A 19 23.26 -18.39 0.50
C THR A 19 22.17 -17.47 1.03
N ILE A 20 22.28 -16.16 0.81
CA ILE A 20 21.13 -15.27 0.96
C ILE A 20 20.08 -15.86 0.01
N PRO A 21 18.94 -16.35 0.48
CA PRO A 21 17.95 -16.89 -0.43
C PRO A 21 17.57 -15.76 -1.40
N ALA A 22 17.55 -16.13 -2.67
CA ALA A 22 17.05 -15.29 -3.76
C ALA A 22 15.73 -14.65 -3.33
N GLN A 23 15.64 -13.31 -3.47
CA GLN A 23 14.40 -12.55 -3.44
C GLN A 23 13.48 -12.91 -2.24
N ALA A 24 13.53 -12.15 -1.13
CA ALA A 24 12.44 -12.23 -0.15
C ALA A 24 11.11 -12.02 -0.91
N SER A 25 10.32 -13.09 -1.04
CA SER A 25 9.04 -13.04 -1.72
C SER A 25 8.16 -12.10 -0.94
N ASP A 26 7.59 -11.09 -1.60
CA ASP A 26 6.65 -10.16 -0.97
C ASP A 26 5.55 -10.98 -0.27
N PRO A 27 5.51 -10.98 1.08
CA PRO A 27 4.61 -11.85 1.83
C PRO A 27 3.15 -11.51 1.58
N MET A 28 2.85 -10.29 1.14
CA MET A 28 1.49 -9.83 0.84
C MET A 28 0.93 -10.49 -0.43
N LEU A 29 1.79 -11.00 -1.32
CA LEU A 29 1.34 -11.71 -2.52
C LEU A 29 0.59 -13.02 -2.19
N GLY A 30 0.86 -13.63 -1.03
CA GLY A 30 0.14 -14.81 -0.56
C GLY A 30 -1.30 -14.55 -0.13
N MET A 31 -1.69 -13.28 0.00
CA MET A 31 -3.05 -12.86 0.39
C MET A 31 -3.93 -12.52 -0.81
N LEU A 32 -3.39 -12.58 -2.04
CA LEU A 32 -4.12 -12.25 -3.26
C LEU A 32 -4.86 -13.49 -3.82
N PRO A 33 -6.01 -13.32 -4.49
CA PRO A 33 -6.73 -12.06 -4.67
C PRO A 33 -7.43 -11.61 -3.39
N VAL A 34 -7.60 -10.29 -3.24
CA VAL A 34 -8.52 -9.72 -2.26
C VAL A 34 -9.73 -9.19 -3.01
N HIS A 35 -10.92 -9.59 -2.57
CA HIS A 35 -12.19 -9.10 -3.06
C HIS A 35 -13.15 -8.88 -1.89
N THR A 36 -13.74 -7.69 -1.82
CA THR A 36 -14.70 -7.32 -0.77
C THR A 36 -15.99 -6.84 -1.45
N PRO A 37 -17.00 -7.71 -1.61
CA PRO A 37 -18.22 -7.40 -2.39
C PRO A 37 -19.00 -6.18 -1.88
N GLU A 38 -18.94 -5.91 -0.58
CA GLU A 38 -19.63 -4.78 0.07
C GLU A 38 -19.01 -3.43 -0.28
N LEU A 39 -17.75 -3.43 -0.73
CA LEU A 39 -16.98 -2.24 -1.04
C LEU A 39 -16.78 -2.13 -2.54
N SER A 40 -17.27 -1.03 -3.12
CA SER A 40 -17.13 -0.73 -4.55
C SER A 40 -16.47 0.63 -4.80
N PRO A 41 -15.79 0.86 -5.93
CA PRO A 41 -15.33 2.19 -6.29
C PRO A 41 -16.51 3.17 -6.40
N GLY A 42 -16.46 4.28 -5.67
CA GLY A 42 -17.56 5.24 -5.64
C GLY A 42 -17.28 6.49 -4.81
N LYS A 43 -18.26 7.39 -4.80
CA LYS A 43 -18.20 8.61 -3.99
C LYS A 43 -18.44 8.27 -2.53
N VAL A 44 -17.61 8.81 -1.64
CA VAL A 44 -17.82 8.74 -0.19
C VAL A 44 -18.19 10.12 0.33
N VAL A 45 -19.35 10.20 0.97
CA VAL A 45 -19.82 11.44 1.60
C VAL A 45 -19.09 11.62 2.93
N ARG A 46 -18.54 12.82 3.16
CA ARG A 46 -17.89 13.14 4.44
C ARG A 46 -18.90 13.03 5.58
N ARG A 47 -18.50 12.38 6.67
CA ARG A 47 -19.30 12.29 7.90
C ARG A 47 -18.42 12.15 9.13
N SER A 48 -18.94 12.61 10.25
CA SER A 48 -18.28 12.44 11.55
C SER A 48 -18.46 11.01 12.07
N LEU A 49 -17.45 10.55 12.82
CA LEU A 49 -17.45 9.31 13.58
C LEU A 49 -17.63 9.60 15.07
N ASN A 50 -18.24 8.66 15.77
CA ASN A 50 -18.37 8.72 17.24
C ASN A 50 -17.08 8.26 17.93
N GLN A 51 -16.23 7.51 17.21
CA GLN A 51 -14.95 6.99 17.67
C GLN A 51 -13.77 7.72 17.04
N VAL A 52 -12.63 7.74 17.75
CA VAL A 52 -11.34 8.19 17.20
C VAL A 52 -10.71 7.05 16.41
N VAL A 53 -10.36 7.31 15.16
CA VAL A 53 -9.53 6.44 14.33
C VAL A 53 -8.07 6.88 14.44
N SER A 54 -7.27 6.06 15.11
CA SER A 54 -5.82 6.21 15.23
C SER A 54 -5.15 4.84 15.28
N PRO A 55 -4.11 4.58 14.45
CA PRO A 55 -3.56 5.48 13.43
C PRO A 55 -4.55 5.75 12.28
N PRO A 56 -4.36 6.82 11.47
CA PRO A 56 -5.17 7.05 10.28
C PRO A 56 -5.10 5.87 9.30
N VAL A 57 -6.23 5.52 8.70
CA VAL A 57 -6.34 4.41 7.74
C VAL A 57 -7.01 4.89 6.47
N PHE A 58 -6.45 4.57 5.30
CA PHE A 58 -7.14 4.74 4.03
C PHE A 58 -7.49 3.39 3.41
N ILE A 59 -8.59 3.35 2.67
CA ILE A 59 -9.11 2.15 2.01
C ILE A 59 -9.15 2.41 0.51
N VAL A 60 -8.58 1.50 -0.28
CA VAL A 60 -8.44 1.61 -1.74
C VAL A 60 -8.57 0.23 -2.41
N GLY A 61 -8.72 0.23 -3.73
CA GLY A 61 -8.56 -0.94 -4.59
C GLY A 61 -7.58 -0.67 -5.74
N ASP A 62 -7.34 -1.68 -6.57
CA ASP A 62 -6.61 -1.58 -7.85
C ASP A 62 -7.59 -1.20 -8.98
N ASP A 63 -8.19 -0.02 -8.85
CA ASP A 63 -9.13 0.54 -9.83
C ASP A 63 -8.78 2.01 -10.18
N PRO A 64 -9.28 2.55 -11.30
CA PRO A 64 -8.91 3.90 -11.75
C PRO A 64 -9.25 5.03 -10.77
N LEU A 65 -10.35 4.91 -10.00
CA LEU A 65 -10.72 5.93 -9.02
C LEU A 65 -9.74 5.94 -7.85
N SER A 66 -9.38 4.76 -7.33
CA SER A 66 -8.36 4.63 -6.29
C SER A 66 -6.99 5.15 -6.74
N HIS A 67 -6.57 4.85 -7.97
CA HIS A 67 -5.30 5.35 -8.50
C HIS A 67 -5.23 6.87 -8.59
N ARG A 68 -6.28 7.53 -9.11
CA ARG A 68 -6.36 9.00 -9.15
C ARG A 68 -6.37 9.61 -7.76
N TRP A 69 -7.07 8.96 -6.83
CA TRP A 69 -7.15 9.42 -5.45
C TRP A 69 -5.81 9.33 -4.73
N LEU A 70 -5.10 8.20 -4.89
CA LEU A 70 -3.76 8.00 -4.35
C LEU A 70 -2.77 9.03 -4.89
N GLU A 71 -2.77 9.28 -6.20
CA GLU A 71 -1.93 10.30 -6.83
C GLU A 71 -2.17 11.69 -6.22
N ALA A 72 -3.44 12.07 -6.01
CA ALA A 72 -3.79 13.37 -5.43
C ALA A 72 -3.48 13.49 -3.92
N LYS A 73 -3.51 12.38 -3.17
CA LYS A 73 -3.46 12.38 -1.69
C LYS A 73 -2.16 11.86 -1.12
N ARG A 74 -1.27 11.25 -1.93
CA ARG A 74 -0.06 10.55 -1.47
C ARG A 74 0.75 11.35 -0.46
N ASP A 75 1.07 12.60 -0.76
CA ASP A 75 1.90 13.43 0.12
C ASP A 75 1.23 13.72 1.46
N TYR A 76 -0.11 13.87 1.45
CA TYR A 76 -0.89 13.99 2.68
C TYR A 76 -0.83 12.70 3.51
N LEU A 77 -1.08 11.55 2.88
CA LEU A 77 -1.09 10.23 3.52
C LEU A 77 0.26 9.89 4.14
N VAL A 78 1.37 10.21 3.46
CA VAL A 78 2.73 10.08 4.01
C VAL A 78 2.89 10.96 5.25
N ARG A 79 2.51 12.24 5.17
CA ARG A 79 2.70 13.20 6.26
C ARG A 79 1.94 12.82 7.54
N ILE A 80 0.76 12.21 7.41
CA ILE A 80 -0.03 11.76 8.56
C ILE A 80 0.26 10.31 8.97
N HIS A 81 1.23 9.65 8.33
CA HIS A 81 1.59 8.25 8.56
C HIS A 81 0.39 7.28 8.43
N ALA A 82 -0.46 7.51 7.42
CA ALA A 82 -1.65 6.68 7.23
C ALA A 82 -1.29 5.29 6.71
N MET A 83 -2.00 4.27 7.21
CA MET A 83 -1.89 2.89 6.74
C MET A 83 -2.92 2.61 5.65
N GLY A 84 -2.52 1.93 4.56
CA GLY A 84 -3.40 1.62 3.45
C GLY A 84 -3.94 0.20 3.47
N MET A 85 -5.26 0.06 3.42
CA MET A 85 -5.95 -1.21 3.23
C MET A 85 -6.35 -1.36 1.77
N VAL A 86 -5.90 -2.42 1.13
CA VAL A 86 -6.25 -2.77 -0.26
C VAL A 86 -7.35 -3.84 -0.22
N VAL A 87 -8.59 -3.40 -0.42
CA VAL A 87 -9.79 -4.25 -0.23
C VAL A 87 -10.26 -4.92 -1.52
N ASN A 88 -9.70 -4.52 -2.67
CA ASN A 88 -9.97 -5.12 -3.96
C ASN A 88 -8.70 -5.07 -4.82
N VAL A 89 -8.09 -6.24 -5.06
CA VAL A 89 -6.93 -6.41 -5.93
C VAL A 89 -6.90 -7.83 -6.47
N ARG A 90 -6.86 -7.96 -7.80
CA ARG A 90 -7.05 -9.25 -8.47
C ARG A 90 -5.78 -10.09 -8.52
N ASP A 91 -4.64 -9.43 -8.71
CA ASP A 91 -3.41 -10.13 -9.08
C ASP A 91 -2.16 -9.33 -8.66
N LYS A 92 -1.02 -9.99 -8.82
CA LYS A 92 0.31 -9.44 -8.54
C LYS A 92 0.61 -8.16 -9.33
N ALA A 93 0.12 -8.03 -10.56
CA ALA A 93 0.37 -6.84 -11.36
C ALA A 93 -0.38 -5.63 -10.79
N GLY A 94 -1.63 -5.83 -10.35
CA GLY A 94 -2.41 -4.84 -9.61
C GLY A 94 -1.75 -4.41 -8.31
N TRP A 95 -1.33 -5.40 -7.52
CA TRP A 95 -0.59 -5.16 -6.29
C TRP A 95 0.67 -4.31 -6.51
N HIS A 96 1.50 -4.68 -7.48
CA HIS A 96 2.71 -3.92 -7.81
C HIS A 96 2.39 -2.50 -8.29
N ARG A 97 1.28 -2.27 -9.01
CA ARG A 97 0.88 -0.90 -9.40
C ARG A 97 0.62 -0.02 -8.19
N LEU A 98 -0.05 -0.56 -7.17
CA LEU A 98 -0.33 0.15 -5.92
C LEU A 98 0.96 0.39 -5.10
N GLN A 99 1.89 -0.57 -5.08
CA GLN A 99 3.16 -0.39 -4.38
C GLN A 99 4.01 0.79 -4.88
N ARG A 100 3.83 1.22 -6.15
CA ARG A 100 4.55 2.37 -6.72
C ARG A 100 4.27 3.69 -6.01
N TYR A 101 3.18 3.81 -5.24
CA TYR A 101 2.92 5.01 -4.44
C TYR A 101 3.84 5.15 -3.22
N GLY A 102 4.57 4.08 -2.85
CA GLY A 102 5.50 4.08 -1.71
C GLY A 102 4.79 4.30 -0.37
N LEU A 103 3.52 3.91 -0.28
CA LEU A 103 2.73 3.95 0.94
C LEU A 103 2.74 2.56 1.61
N PRO A 104 2.62 2.47 2.93
CA PRO A 104 2.41 1.19 3.61
C PRO A 104 1.04 0.63 3.20
N LEU A 105 1.04 -0.52 2.53
CA LEU A 105 -0.16 -1.17 2.02
C LEU A 105 -0.31 -2.59 2.58
N TYR A 106 -1.54 -2.96 2.88
CA TYR A 106 -1.92 -4.28 3.35
C TYR A 106 -3.13 -4.78 2.54
N PRO A 107 -3.02 -5.89 1.81
CA PRO A 107 -4.19 -6.53 1.21
C PRO A 107 -5.02 -7.17 2.32
N VAL A 108 -6.27 -6.72 2.50
CA VAL A 108 -7.13 -7.16 3.59
C VAL A 108 -8.57 -7.27 3.10
N PRO A 109 -9.27 -8.40 3.32
CA PRO A 109 -10.71 -8.48 3.12
C PRO A 109 -11.42 -7.44 4.00
N GLY A 110 -12.11 -6.48 3.39
CA GLY A 110 -12.64 -5.30 4.07
C GLY A 110 -13.99 -5.47 4.76
N HIS A 111 -14.52 -6.69 4.90
CA HIS A 111 -15.87 -6.97 5.39
C HIS A 111 -16.15 -6.30 6.74
N ASP A 112 -15.22 -6.43 7.70
CA ASP A 112 -15.37 -5.85 9.03
C ASP A 112 -15.31 -4.32 9.00
N PHE A 113 -14.49 -3.73 8.12
CA PHE A 113 -14.45 -2.28 7.93
C PHE A 113 -15.73 -1.75 7.29
N ALA A 114 -16.24 -2.44 6.26
CA ALA A 114 -17.50 -2.10 5.60
C ALA A 114 -18.64 -2.04 6.62
N LYS A 115 -18.69 -3.02 7.52
CA LYS A 115 -19.70 -3.07 8.58
C LYS A 115 -19.46 -2.04 9.68
N ALA A 116 -18.25 -1.97 10.24
CA ALA A 116 -17.93 -1.11 11.39
C ALA A 116 -18.07 0.39 11.07
N PHE A 117 -17.80 0.76 9.82
CA PHE A 117 -17.86 2.14 9.34
C PHE A 117 -18.98 2.36 8.31
N GLU A 118 -19.95 1.43 8.20
CA GLU A 118 -21.08 1.47 7.26
C GLU A 118 -20.66 1.98 5.86
N LEU A 119 -19.52 1.49 5.37
CA LEU A 119 -18.93 1.89 4.11
C LEU A 119 -19.46 0.98 3.01
N ASN A 120 -19.94 1.59 1.93
CA ASN A 120 -20.29 0.90 0.69
C ASN A 120 -19.31 1.25 -0.45
N HIS A 121 -18.55 2.34 -0.28
CA HIS A 121 -17.70 2.90 -1.31
C HIS A 121 -16.30 3.24 -0.81
N TYR A 122 -15.35 3.17 -1.74
CA TYR A 122 -13.97 3.63 -1.61
C TYR A 122 -13.55 4.33 -2.92
N PRO A 123 -12.42 5.07 -2.99
CA PRO A 123 -11.40 5.28 -1.98
C PRO A 123 -11.85 6.23 -0.86
N VAL A 124 -11.29 6.05 0.34
CA VAL A 124 -11.65 6.84 1.54
C VAL A 124 -10.50 6.89 2.54
N LEU A 125 -10.41 7.98 3.30
CA LEU A 125 -9.57 8.16 4.48
C LEU A 125 -10.44 8.24 5.74
N LEU A 126 -10.06 7.47 6.75
CA LEU A 126 -10.58 7.50 8.11
C LEU A 126 -9.48 8.04 9.01
N GLU A 127 -9.71 9.19 9.63
CA GLU A 127 -8.76 9.79 10.55
C GLU A 127 -9.48 10.57 11.65
N GLN A 128 -8.99 10.47 12.89
CA GLN A 128 -9.62 11.14 14.04
C GLN A 128 -11.12 10.81 14.09
N HIS A 129 -11.99 11.82 14.01
CA HIS A 129 -13.44 11.65 14.02
C HIS A 129 -14.07 11.84 12.63
N ASP A 130 -13.31 11.67 11.54
CA ASP A 130 -13.76 11.93 10.18
C ASP A 130 -13.64 10.69 9.29
N ILE A 131 -14.67 10.47 8.48
CA ILE A 131 -14.59 9.74 7.22
C ILE A 131 -14.65 10.76 6.09
N LYS A 132 -13.69 10.72 5.16
CA LYS A 132 -13.67 11.63 4.01
C LYS A 132 -12.92 11.04 2.81
N GLN A 133 -13.25 11.52 1.63
CA GLN A 133 -12.51 11.23 0.39
C GLN A 133 -11.35 12.22 0.22
#